data_AF-A0A450W1C2-F1
#
_entry.id   AF-A0A450W1C2-F1
#
_cell.length_a   1.000
_cell.length_b   1.000
_cell.length_c   1.000
_cell.angle_alpha   90.00
_cell.angle_beta   90.00
_cell.angle_gamma   90.00
#
_symmetry.space_group_name_H-M   'P 1'
#
loop_
_entity.id
_entity.type
_entity.pdbx_description
1 polymer ?
#
loop_
_entity_poly.entity_id
_entity_poly.type
_entity_poly.pdbx_seq_one_letter_code
_entity_poly.pdbx_strand_id
1 'polypeptide(L)'
;AGALAIDTGLALSDVDDEYMTGATVEITDGFQSAEDKLAFTDTGSITGDYDAARGILTLSGADTVANYQAALRSVTYRNGSEDPTEGERAIGFTVTDGEDSGTATRIVNVTAENDAPELTPTDSVLEYREGNEWVAIDTGLALSDIDDEYMTGATVEITGGFESAEDELAFTDTGSITGDYDAARGILTLSGADTVANYQAALRSVTYRNGSEDPT
;
A
#
# COMPACT_ATOMS: atom_id res chain seq x y z
N ALA A 1 -6.02 -4.86 1.79
CA ALA A 1 -6.54 -6.25 1.67
C ALA A 1 -7.95 -6.43 2.27
N GLY A 2 -8.65 -7.52 1.92
CA GLY A 2 -9.93 -7.92 2.53
C GLY A 2 -9.77 -8.53 3.94
N ALA A 3 -10.87 -8.64 4.70
CA ALA A 3 -10.85 -9.25 6.03
C ALA A 3 -10.72 -10.79 5.94
N LEU A 4 -9.90 -11.38 6.82
CA LEU A 4 -9.62 -12.81 6.88
C LEU A 4 -10.12 -13.40 8.21
N ALA A 5 -10.91 -14.47 8.16
CA ALA A 5 -11.26 -15.22 9.36
C ALA A 5 -10.00 -15.88 9.97
N ILE A 6 -9.77 -15.62 11.26
CA ILE A 6 -8.49 -15.96 11.92
C ILE A 6 -8.34 -17.47 12.08
N ASP A 7 -9.39 -18.12 12.58
CA ASP A 7 -9.43 -19.57 12.74
C ASP A 7 -10.86 -20.11 12.58
N THR A 8 -11.20 -20.53 11.36
CA THR A 8 -12.51 -21.14 11.07
C THR A 8 -12.64 -22.55 11.67
N GLY A 9 -11.53 -23.17 12.10
CA GLY A 9 -11.47 -24.51 12.66
C GLY A 9 -11.46 -24.54 14.19
N LEU A 10 -11.40 -23.39 14.87
CA LEU A 10 -11.29 -23.27 16.32
C LEU A 10 -12.31 -24.17 17.02
N ALA A 11 -11.85 -25.06 17.89
CA ALA A 11 -12.70 -25.94 18.67
C ALA A 11 -12.76 -25.42 20.12
N LEU A 12 -13.96 -25.32 20.66
CA LEU A 12 -14.20 -24.93 22.05
C LEU A 12 -15.07 -25.99 22.71
N SER A 13 -14.67 -26.41 23.90
CA SER A 13 -15.40 -27.35 24.73
C SER A 13 -15.26 -26.95 26.18
N ASP A 14 -16.37 -27.02 26.89
CA ASP A 14 -16.42 -27.01 28.35
C ASP A 14 -17.13 -28.28 28.80
N VAL A 15 -16.58 -28.93 29.84
CA VAL A 15 -17.11 -30.21 30.34
C VAL A 15 -17.98 -30.05 31.57
N ASP A 16 -17.83 -28.95 32.29
CA ASP A 16 -18.49 -28.71 33.57
C ASP A 16 -19.56 -27.61 33.44
N ASP A 17 -19.44 -26.71 32.46
CA ASP A 17 -20.38 -25.61 32.21
C ASP A 17 -21.01 -25.63 30.81
N GLU A 18 -22.29 -25.24 30.73
CA GLU A 18 -23.03 -25.15 29.44
C GLU A 18 -22.85 -23.79 28.75
N TYR A 19 -22.42 -22.76 29.50
CA TYR A 19 -22.36 -21.36 29.06
C TYR A 19 -20.97 -20.76 29.27
N MET A 20 -20.56 -19.89 28.34
CA MET A 20 -19.43 -18.99 28.54
C MET A 20 -19.93 -17.60 28.89
N THR A 21 -19.15 -16.82 29.63
CA THR A 21 -19.52 -15.44 30.01
C THR A 21 -18.76 -14.37 29.23
N GLY A 22 -17.60 -14.71 28.66
CA GLY A 22 -16.81 -13.77 27.87
C GLY A 22 -15.65 -14.40 27.11
N ALA A 23 -15.06 -13.61 26.22
CA ALA A 23 -13.79 -13.93 25.56
C ALA A 23 -13.02 -12.66 25.20
N THR A 24 -11.70 -12.77 25.05
CA THR A 24 -10.86 -11.75 24.42
C THR A 24 -10.10 -12.35 23.25
N VAL A 25 -9.97 -11.57 22.18
CA VAL A 25 -9.09 -11.86 21.04
C VAL A 25 -8.12 -10.69 20.92
N GLU A 26 -6.83 -10.96 21.04
CA GLU A 26 -5.79 -9.92 21.13
C GLU A 26 -4.66 -10.18 20.13
N ILE A 27 -4.15 -9.12 19.49
CA ILE A 27 -2.90 -9.18 18.74
C ILE A 27 -1.75 -9.04 19.74
N THR A 28 -1.33 -10.17 20.31
CA THR A 28 -0.37 -10.23 21.43
C THR A 28 1.08 -9.92 21.03
N ASP A 29 1.41 -10.07 19.76
CA ASP A 29 2.74 -9.72 19.22
C ASP A 29 2.61 -9.25 17.77
N GLY A 30 3.52 -8.36 17.37
CA GLY A 30 3.56 -7.76 16.04
C GLY A 30 2.49 -6.70 15.75
N PHE A 31 1.70 -6.29 16.73
CA PHE A 31 0.57 -5.35 16.53
C PHE A 31 1.00 -3.98 15.98
N GLN A 32 0.38 -3.56 14.88
CA GLN A 32 0.52 -2.25 14.26
C GLN A 32 -0.78 -1.46 14.41
N SER A 33 -0.86 -0.55 15.37
CA SER A 33 -2.12 0.14 15.72
C SER A 33 -2.70 1.02 14.61
N ALA A 34 -1.89 1.46 13.65
CA ALA A 34 -2.36 2.22 12.49
C ALA A 34 -2.94 1.32 11.37
N GLU A 35 -2.56 0.05 11.35
CA GLU A 35 -2.81 -0.85 10.22
C GLU A 35 -3.77 -1.99 10.59
N ASP A 36 -3.58 -2.58 11.76
CA ASP A 36 -4.20 -3.83 12.17
C ASP A 36 -5.54 -3.62 12.85
N LYS A 37 -6.54 -4.42 12.46
CA LYS A 37 -7.88 -4.40 13.06
C LYS A 37 -8.41 -5.82 13.25
N LEU A 38 -8.98 -6.05 14.42
CA LEU A 38 -9.88 -7.19 14.65
C LEU A 38 -11.32 -6.73 14.48
N ALA A 39 -12.14 -7.56 13.86
CA ALA A 39 -13.55 -7.26 13.65
C ALA A 39 -14.43 -8.46 13.98
N PHE A 40 -15.56 -8.15 14.60
CA PHE A 40 -16.62 -9.08 14.96
C PHE A 40 -17.97 -8.38 14.74
N THR A 41 -18.97 -9.15 14.35
CA THR A 41 -20.36 -8.68 14.28
C THR A 41 -21.11 -9.37 15.40
N ASP A 42 -21.84 -8.61 16.21
CA ASP A 42 -22.62 -9.14 17.32
C ASP A 42 -23.53 -10.30 16.89
N THR A 43 -23.55 -11.36 17.69
CA THR A 43 -24.35 -12.57 17.43
C THR A 43 -25.12 -12.97 18.67
N GLY A 44 -26.45 -12.98 18.59
CA GLY A 44 -27.29 -13.38 19.71
C GLY A 44 -27.10 -12.45 20.91
N SER A 45 -26.65 -13.01 22.04
CA SER A 45 -26.35 -12.26 23.28
C SER A 45 -24.88 -11.80 23.37
N ILE A 46 -24.03 -12.19 22.41
CA ILE A 46 -22.60 -11.88 22.41
C ILE A 46 -22.35 -10.58 21.66
N THR A 47 -21.81 -9.58 22.34
CA THR A 47 -21.41 -8.29 21.77
C THR A 47 -19.91 -8.13 21.75
N GLY A 48 -19.36 -7.50 20.71
CA GLY A 48 -17.92 -7.19 20.60
C GLY A 48 -17.60 -5.71 20.80
N ASP A 49 -16.50 -5.44 21.51
CA ASP A 49 -15.90 -4.11 21.65
C ASP A 49 -14.40 -4.18 21.34
N TYR A 50 -13.94 -3.40 20.35
CA TYR A 50 -12.55 -3.42 19.89
C TYR A 50 -11.80 -2.16 20.34
N ASP A 51 -10.79 -2.35 21.19
CA ASP A 51 -9.82 -1.33 21.54
C ASP A 51 -8.71 -1.26 20.49
N ALA A 52 -8.89 -0.38 19.50
CA ALA A 52 -7.93 -0.17 18.43
C ALA A 52 -6.56 0.34 18.88
N ALA A 53 -6.44 0.92 20.08
CA ALA A 53 -5.15 1.36 20.60
C ALA A 53 -4.32 0.19 21.17
N ARG A 54 -5.00 -0.88 21.61
CA ARG A 54 -4.37 -2.06 22.23
C ARG A 54 -4.41 -3.32 21.38
N GLY A 55 -5.25 -3.34 20.34
CA GLY A 55 -5.42 -4.54 19.51
C GLY A 55 -6.24 -5.63 20.18
N ILE A 56 -7.14 -5.26 21.11
CA ILE A 56 -7.93 -6.20 21.91
C ILE A 56 -9.41 -6.08 21.53
N LEU A 57 -9.98 -7.18 21.06
CA LEU A 57 -11.43 -7.36 20.89
C LEU A 57 -11.97 -8.11 22.10
N THR A 58 -12.88 -7.49 22.85
CA THR A 58 -13.58 -8.10 23.98
C THR A 58 -14.97 -8.54 23.54
N LEU A 59 -15.27 -9.83 23.68
CA LEU A 59 -16.59 -10.41 23.52
C LEU A 59 -17.24 -10.58 24.90
N SER A 60 -18.45 -10.05 25.06
CA SER A 60 -19.20 -10.09 26.33
C SER A 60 -20.61 -10.64 26.12
N GLY A 61 -21.12 -11.33 27.13
CA GLY A 61 -22.51 -11.80 27.19
C GLY A 61 -22.59 -13.30 27.42
N ALA A 62 -23.45 -13.74 28.34
CA ALA A 62 -23.59 -15.16 28.63
C ALA A 62 -24.32 -15.89 27.49
N ASP A 63 -23.69 -16.92 26.92
CA ASP A 63 -24.27 -17.75 25.86
C ASP A 63 -23.63 -19.14 25.85
N THR A 64 -24.22 -20.08 25.12
CA THR A 64 -23.77 -21.48 25.09
C THR A 64 -22.36 -21.62 24.52
N VAL A 65 -21.64 -22.66 24.94
CA VAL A 65 -20.31 -23.02 24.39
C VAL A 65 -20.31 -23.08 22.86
N ALA A 66 -21.38 -23.64 22.27
CA ALA A 66 -21.51 -23.74 20.81
C ALA A 66 -21.64 -22.38 20.12
N ASN A 67 -22.35 -21.43 20.74
CA ASN A 67 -22.49 -20.07 20.21
C ASN A 67 -21.18 -19.29 20.33
N TYR A 68 -20.45 -19.42 21.44
CA TYR A 68 -19.11 -18.84 21.57
C TYR A 68 -18.11 -19.41 20.58
N GLN A 69 -18.14 -20.71 20.31
CA GLN A 69 -17.32 -21.31 19.27
C GLN A 69 -17.62 -20.70 17.89
N ALA A 70 -18.90 -20.53 17.54
CA ALA A 70 -19.29 -19.90 16.28
C ALA A 70 -18.87 -18.42 16.22
N ALA A 71 -19.02 -17.68 17.33
CA ALA A 71 -18.62 -16.29 17.44
C ALA A 71 -17.10 -16.12 17.21
N LEU A 72 -16.27 -16.89 17.92
CA LEU A 72 -14.81 -16.84 17.80
C LEU A 72 -14.32 -17.21 16.38
N ARG A 73 -14.96 -18.20 15.74
CA ARG A 73 -14.68 -18.56 14.33
C ARG A 73 -15.03 -17.44 13.34
N SER A 74 -15.90 -16.52 13.71
CA SER A 74 -16.31 -15.39 12.87
C SER A 74 -15.42 -14.16 13.04
N VAL A 75 -14.53 -14.15 14.05
CA VAL A 75 -13.60 -13.04 14.25
C VAL A 75 -12.62 -12.98 13.07
N THR A 76 -12.48 -11.78 12.54
CA THR A 76 -11.62 -11.51 11.38
C THR A 76 -10.48 -10.58 11.75
N TYR A 77 -9.35 -10.76 11.08
CA TYR A 77 -8.23 -9.83 11.04
C TYR A 77 -8.26 -9.08 9.71
N ARG A 78 -7.88 -7.80 9.72
CA ARG A 78 -7.65 -7.00 8.53
C ARG A 78 -6.47 -6.06 8.75
N ASN A 79 -5.57 -5.98 7.76
CA ASN A 79 -4.62 -4.89 7.62
C ASN A 79 -5.18 -3.81 6.67
N GLY A 80 -5.10 -2.55 7.08
CA GLY A 80 -5.64 -1.39 6.39
C GLY A 80 -4.61 -0.59 5.58
N SER A 81 -3.33 -0.94 5.62
CA SER A 81 -2.26 -0.31 4.83
C SER A 81 -2.22 -0.86 3.41
N GLU A 82 -1.73 -0.03 2.49
CA GLU A 82 -1.35 -0.44 1.13
C GLU A 82 0.13 -0.89 1.11
N ASP A 83 0.98 -0.23 1.89
CA ASP A 83 2.33 -0.70 2.28
C ASP A 83 2.31 -1.20 3.75
N PRO A 84 1.95 -2.46 4.01
CA PRO A 84 1.85 -2.98 5.37
C PRO A 84 3.21 -3.30 5.97
N THR A 85 3.36 -3.09 7.29
CA THR A 85 4.52 -3.63 8.01
C THR A 85 4.50 -5.16 7.96
N GLU A 86 5.40 -5.76 7.19
CA GLU A 86 5.49 -7.20 7.01
C GLU A 86 5.78 -7.95 8.32
N GLY A 87 5.37 -9.22 8.36
CA GLY A 87 5.71 -10.15 9.44
C GLY A 87 4.51 -10.81 10.10
N GLU A 88 4.80 -11.60 11.12
CA GLU A 88 3.79 -12.35 11.85
C GLU A 88 3.00 -11.47 12.82
N ARG A 89 1.72 -11.77 12.97
CA ARG A 89 0.82 -11.28 14.02
C ARG A 89 0.40 -12.48 14.85
N ALA A 90 0.77 -12.48 16.13
CA ALA A 90 0.33 -13.52 17.05
C ALA A 90 -1.02 -13.14 17.65
N ILE A 91 -2.06 -13.89 17.32
CA ILE A 91 -3.42 -13.69 17.80
C ILE A 91 -3.68 -14.62 18.99
N GLY A 92 -3.81 -14.05 20.18
CA GLY A 92 -4.21 -14.75 21.39
C GLY A 92 -5.73 -14.78 21.55
N PHE A 93 -6.26 -15.93 21.92
CA PHE A 93 -7.65 -16.11 22.33
C PHE A 93 -7.66 -16.46 23.83
N THR A 94 -8.51 -15.79 24.60
CA THR A 94 -8.84 -16.19 25.97
C THR A 94 -10.35 -16.29 26.09
N VAL A 95 -10.86 -17.37 26.70
CA VAL A 95 -12.29 -17.57 26.96
C VAL A 95 -12.50 -17.82 28.45
N THR A 96 -13.67 -17.46 28.98
CA THR A 96 -14.01 -17.73 30.39
C THR A 96 -15.50 -18.06 30.53
N ASP A 97 -15.79 -19.04 31.38
CA ASP A 97 -17.12 -19.41 31.85
C ASP A 97 -17.58 -18.54 33.05
N GLY A 98 -16.65 -17.85 33.71
CA GLY A 98 -16.89 -17.02 34.91
C GLY A 98 -16.07 -17.49 36.11
N GLU A 99 -15.60 -18.73 36.06
CA GLU A 99 -14.87 -19.43 37.11
C GLU A 99 -13.45 -19.77 36.65
N ASP A 100 -13.32 -20.32 35.45
CA ASP A 100 -12.09 -20.77 34.81
C ASP A 100 -11.85 -20.08 33.46
N SER A 101 -10.64 -20.28 32.91
CA SER A 101 -10.27 -19.71 31.62
C SER A 101 -9.44 -20.66 30.77
N GLY A 102 -9.65 -20.59 29.46
CA GLY A 102 -8.87 -21.32 28.44
C GLY A 102 -8.19 -20.35 27.48
N THR A 103 -7.02 -20.73 26.98
CA THR A 103 -6.26 -19.90 26.03
C THR A 103 -5.79 -20.69 24.80
N ALA A 104 -5.66 -19.99 23.68
CA ALA A 104 -5.10 -20.52 22.44
C ALA A 104 -4.40 -19.40 21.65
N THR A 105 -3.51 -19.76 20.73
CA THR A 105 -2.81 -18.79 19.87
C THR A 105 -2.84 -19.22 18.41
N ARG A 106 -3.01 -18.25 17.52
CA ARG A 106 -2.94 -18.42 16.07
C ARG A 106 -2.00 -17.39 15.46
N ILE A 107 -1.23 -17.77 14.44
CA ILE A 107 -0.39 -16.84 13.69
C ILE A 107 -1.10 -16.43 12.41
N VAL A 108 -1.11 -15.12 12.14
CA VAL A 108 -1.44 -14.53 10.84
C VAL A 108 -0.15 -13.95 10.26
N ASN A 109 0.18 -14.27 9.02
CA ASN A 109 1.36 -13.73 8.35
C ASN A 109 0.94 -12.59 7.42
N VAL A 110 1.56 -11.41 7.58
CA VAL A 110 1.36 -10.23 6.75
C VAL A 110 2.53 -10.11 5.78
N THR A 111 2.23 -9.97 4.50
CA THR A 111 3.21 -9.74 3.42
C THR A 111 2.78 -8.52 2.62
N ALA A 112 3.75 -7.71 2.20
CA ALA A 112 3.51 -6.60 1.28
C ALA A 112 3.48 -7.12 -0.17
N GLU A 113 2.74 -6.42 -1.02
CA GLU A 113 2.83 -6.57 -2.48
C GLU A 113 3.41 -5.28 -3.03
N ASN A 114 4.36 -5.38 -3.95
CA ASN A 114 4.97 -4.20 -4.57
C ASN A 114 4.00 -3.62 -5.61
N ASP A 115 3.52 -2.41 -5.37
CA ASP A 115 2.79 -1.60 -6.32
C ASP A 115 3.75 -0.94 -7.32
N ALA A 116 3.22 -0.54 -8.47
CA ALA A 116 4.00 0.14 -9.49
C ALA A 116 4.08 1.66 -9.19
N PRO A 117 5.15 2.35 -9.61
CA PRO A 117 5.19 3.81 -9.54
C PRO A 117 4.01 4.42 -10.31
N GLU A 118 3.38 5.43 -9.72
CA GLU A 118 2.29 6.20 -10.32
C GLU A 118 2.83 7.53 -10.87
N LEU A 119 2.55 7.78 -12.16
CA LEU A 119 2.94 8.99 -12.86
C LEU A 119 1.70 9.73 -13.35
N THR A 120 1.52 10.98 -12.91
CA THR A 120 0.38 11.83 -13.30
C THR A 120 0.89 13.11 -13.98
N PRO A 121 0.73 13.25 -15.32
CA PRO A 121 1.09 14.49 -16.01
C PRO A 121 0.08 15.60 -15.73
N THR A 122 0.44 16.84 -16.04
CA THR A 122 -0.52 17.94 -16.08
C THR A 122 -1.47 17.79 -17.27
N ASP A 123 -2.78 17.96 -17.03
CA ASP A 123 -3.81 17.85 -18.06
C ASP A 123 -3.95 19.16 -18.86
N SER A 124 -2.83 19.72 -19.30
CA SER A 124 -2.78 20.96 -20.07
C SER A 124 -1.92 20.81 -21.31
N VAL A 125 -2.42 21.32 -22.43
CA VAL A 125 -1.64 21.39 -23.66
C VAL A 125 -0.48 22.37 -23.47
N LEU A 126 0.74 21.89 -23.65
CA LEU A 126 1.92 22.74 -23.78
C LEU A 126 1.94 23.37 -25.18
N GLU A 127 1.82 24.69 -25.27
CA GLU A 127 2.02 25.39 -26.54
C GLU A 127 3.51 25.53 -26.83
N TYR A 128 3.95 24.95 -27.95
CA TYR A 128 5.27 25.19 -28.53
C TYR A 128 5.13 26.08 -29.77
N ARG A 129 6.05 27.03 -29.95
CA ARG A 129 6.12 27.88 -31.14
C ARG A 129 7.49 27.69 -31.78
N GLU A 130 7.52 27.71 -33.10
CA GLU A 130 8.74 27.77 -33.87
C GLU A 130 9.69 28.87 -33.35
N GLY A 131 10.98 28.56 -33.30
CA GLY A 131 12.01 29.44 -32.77
C GLY A 131 12.05 29.53 -31.24
N ASN A 132 11.17 28.83 -30.51
CA ASN A 132 11.36 28.65 -29.07
C ASN A 132 12.70 27.95 -28.80
N GLU A 133 13.37 28.36 -27.73
CA GLU A 133 14.51 27.60 -27.21
C GLU A 133 14.00 26.30 -26.51
N TRP A 134 14.75 25.84 -25.50
CA TRP A 134 14.36 24.73 -24.65
C TRP A 134 13.15 25.07 -23.79
N VAL A 135 12.09 24.27 -23.90
CA VAL A 135 10.85 24.42 -23.12
C VAL A 135 10.65 23.19 -22.25
N ALA A 136 10.44 23.37 -20.95
CA ALA A 136 10.12 22.26 -20.05
C ALA A 136 8.79 21.62 -20.44
N ILE A 137 8.78 20.28 -20.53
CA ILE A 137 7.65 19.53 -21.09
C ILE A 137 6.47 19.51 -20.13
N ASP A 138 6.74 19.22 -18.86
CA ASP A 138 5.71 19.20 -17.82
C ASP A 138 6.31 19.56 -16.47
N THR A 139 6.16 20.83 -16.07
CA THR A 139 6.67 21.31 -14.78
C THR A 139 5.79 20.92 -13.59
N GLY A 140 4.59 20.41 -13.83
CA GLY A 140 3.64 20.01 -12.80
C GLY A 140 3.50 18.50 -12.60
N LEU A 141 4.12 17.69 -13.46
CA LEU A 141 4.13 16.22 -13.40
C LEU A 141 4.32 15.70 -11.98
N ALA A 142 3.42 14.86 -11.50
CA ALA A 142 3.53 14.20 -10.21
C ALA A 142 4.04 12.77 -10.39
N LEU A 143 4.97 12.35 -9.53
CA LEU A 143 5.47 10.99 -9.44
C LEU A 143 5.39 10.56 -7.98
N SER A 144 4.81 9.38 -7.76
CA SER A 144 4.72 8.74 -6.45
C SER A 144 4.95 7.24 -6.57
N ASP A 145 5.39 6.64 -5.49
CA ASP A 145 5.42 5.20 -5.29
C ASP A 145 5.10 4.97 -3.81
N ILE A 146 4.25 4.00 -3.52
CA ILE A 146 3.73 3.79 -2.17
C ILE A 146 4.64 2.90 -1.33
N ASP A 147 5.43 2.04 -1.98
CA ASP A 147 6.31 1.07 -1.32
C ASP A 147 7.79 1.47 -1.39
N ASP A 148 8.18 2.22 -2.43
CA ASP A 148 9.57 2.56 -2.70
C ASP A 148 9.90 4.05 -2.55
N GLU A 149 10.92 4.37 -1.75
CA GLU A 149 11.45 5.74 -1.66
C GLU A 149 12.36 6.11 -2.86
N TYR A 150 12.81 5.13 -3.64
CA TYR A 150 13.84 5.29 -4.68
C TYR A 150 13.40 4.79 -6.05
N MET A 151 13.78 5.54 -7.09
CA MET A 151 13.64 5.15 -8.49
C MET A 151 15.01 4.88 -9.09
N THR A 152 15.06 4.02 -10.11
CA THR A 152 16.31 3.61 -10.77
C THR A 152 16.43 4.05 -12.23
N GLY A 153 15.31 4.43 -12.84
CA GLY A 153 15.27 4.84 -14.23
C GLY A 153 13.91 5.41 -14.65
N ALA A 154 13.91 6.14 -15.76
CA ALA A 154 12.71 6.61 -16.45
C ALA A 154 13.00 6.82 -17.94
N THR A 155 11.96 6.82 -18.77
CA THR A 155 12.07 7.15 -20.20
C THR A 155 11.09 8.25 -20.56
N VAL A 156 11.53 9.21 -21.37
CA VAL A 156 10.67 10.24 -21.99
C VAL A 156 10.78 10.08 -23.50
N GLU A 157 9.65 9.90 -24.18
CA GLU A 157 9.60 9.59 -25.62
C GLU A 157 8.68 10.56 -26.36
N ILE A 158 9.13 11.03 -27.52
CA ILE A 158 8.28 11.73 -28.50
C ILE A 158 7.52 10.66 -29.29
N THR A 159 6.30 10.34 -28.86
CA THR A 159 5.53 9.19 -29.38
C THR A 159 4.79 9.47 -30.69
N GLY A 160 4.71 10.73 -31.13
CA GLY A 160 4.03 11.12 -32.35
C GLY A 160 4.61 12.39 -32.94
N GLY A 161 4.69 12.44 -34.28
CA GLY A 161 5.26 13.58 -35.00
C GLY A 161 6.76 13.77 -34.81
N PHE A 162 7.49 12.73 -34.37
CA PHE A 162 8.92 12.82 -34.15
C PHE A 162 9.70 12.94 -35.47
N GLU A 163 10.43 14.04 -35.63
CA GLU A 163 11.35 14.30 -36.72
C GLU A 163 12.79 14.30 -36.22
N SER A 164 13.54 13.21 -36.48
CA SER A 164 14.89 12.98 -35.93
C SER A 164 15.96 14.04 -36.28
N ALA A 165 15.70 14.90 -37.27
CA ALA A 165 16.60 15.99 -37.64
C ALA A 165 16.25 17.32 -36.94
N GLU A 166 15.11 17.37 -36.26
CA GLU A 166 14.52 18.61 -35.73
C GLU A 166 14.24 18.51 -34.24
N ASP A 167 13.68 17.39 -33.80
CA ASP A 167 13.20 17.22 -32.44
C ASP A 167 14.29 16.72 -31.51
N GLU A 168 14.45 17.39 -30.38
CA GLU A 168 15.41 17.03 -29.35
C GLU A 168 14.77 17.05 -27.96
N LEU A 169 15.13 16.07 -27.13
CA LEU A 169 14.89 16.08 -25.69
C LEU A 169 16.22 16.31 -24.98
N ALA A 170 16.22 17.18 -23.97
CA ALA A 170 17.40 17.45 -23.16
C ALA A 170 17.11 17.34 -21.66
N PHE A 171 18.12 16.83 -20.96
CA PHE A 171 18.20 16.76 -19.52
C PHE A 171 19.62 17.12 -19.09
N THR A 172 19.74 17.78 -17.93
CA THR A 172 21.04 18.06 -17.30
C THR A 172 21.23 17.06 -16.17
N ASP A 173 22.29 16.26 -16.26
CA ASP A 173 22.66 15.29 -15.24
C ASP A 173 22.70 15.91 -13.83
N THR A 174 22.21 15.15 -12.86
CA THR A 174 22.34 15.48 -11.44
C THR A 174 23.55 14.78 -10.84
N GLY A 175 23.67 14.79 -9.52
CA GLY A 175 24.69 13.98 -8.83
C GLY A 175 24.49 12.47 -8.99
N SER A 176 23.26 12.01 -9.20
CA SER A 176 22.89 10.59 -9.17
C SER A 176 22.12 10.12 -10.41
N ILE A 177 21.53 11.02 -11.19
CA ILE A 177 20.71 10.70 -12.37
C ILE A 177 21.41 11.23 -13.61
N THR A 178 21.62 10.36 -14.60
CA THR A 178 22.19 10.70 -15.91
C THR A 178 21.18 10.53 -17.02
N GLY A 179 21.18 11.42 -18.02
CA GLY A 179 20.36 11.32 -19.22
C GLY A 179 21.14 10.85 -20.45
N ASP A 180 20.54 9.97 -21.25
CA ASP A 180 21.06 9.54 -22.55
C ASP A 180 19.95 9.65 -23.60
N TYR A 181 20.15 10.51 -24.61
CA TYR A 181 19.16 10.78 -25.65
C TYR A 181 19.48 10.02 -26.94
N ASP A 182 18.60 9.12 -27.33
CA ASP A 182 18.63 8.46 -28.64
C ASP A 182 17.94 9.34 -29.68
N ALA A 183 18.71 10.21 -30.34
CA ALA A 183 18.24 11.10 -31.40
C ALA A 183 17.67 10.38 -32.63
N ALA A 184 17.91 9.08 -32.80
CA ALA A 184 17.28 8.33 -33.89
C ALA A 184 15.88 7.83 -33.54
N ARG A 185 15.52 7.79 -32.24
CA ARG A 185 14.24 7.27 -31.75
C ARG A 185 13.40 8.30 -30.99
N GLY A 186 13.98 9.43 -30.61
CA GLY A 186 13.27 10.44 -29.83
C GLY A 186 13.05 10.01 -28.38
N ILE A 187 13.93 9.15 -27.85
CA ILE A 187 13.83 8.59 -26.50
C ILE A 187 14.97 9.12 -25.64
N LEU A 188 14.64 9.83 -24.57
CA LEU A 188 15.56 10.17 -23.49
C LEU A 188 15.43 9.13 -22.37
N THR A 189 16.54 8.46 -22.05
CA THR A 189 16.63 7.51 -20.93
C THR A 189 17.33 8.17 -19.75
N LEU A 190 16.65 8.23 -18.61
CA LEU A 190 17.21 8.64 -17.33
C LEU A 190 17.61 7.38 -16.54
N SER A 191 18.82 7.35 -16.01
CA SER A 191 19.35 6.21 -15.24
C SER A 191 20.06 6.66 -13.97
N GLY A 192 19.96 5.84 -12.92
CA GLY A 192 20.64 6.05 -11.64
C GLY A 192 19.70 5.92 -10.45
N ALA A 193 20.18 5.48 -9.29
CA ALA A 193 19.31 5.36 -8.12
C ALA A 193 19.23 6.70 -7.38
N ASP A 194 18.02 7.25 -7.25
CA ASP A 194 17.76 8.45 -6.47
C ASP A 194 16.31 8.45 -5.93
N THR A 195 16.01 9.34 -4.98
CA THR A 195 14.70 9.42 -4.35
C THR A 195 13.59 9.75 -5.36
N VAL A 196 12.35 9.30 -5.08
CA VAL A 196 11.15 9.65 -5.87
C VAL A 196 11.04 11.17 -6.07
N ALA A 197 11.31 11.96 -5.03
CA ALA A 197 11.27 13.43 -5.12
C ALA A 197 12.31 14.00 -6.11
N ASN A 198 13.52 13.44 -6.13
CA ASN A 198 14.57 13.85 -7.06
C ASN A 198 14.26 13.39 -8.49
N TYR A 199 13.68 12.20 -8.67
CA TYR A 199 13.21 11.74 -9.98
C TYR A 199 12.06 12.59 -10.52
N GLN A 200 11.12 13.00 -9.67
CA GLN A 200 10.08 13.95 -10.05
C GLN A 200 10.68 15.29 -10.51
N ALA A 201 11.66 15.83 -9.77
CA ALA A 201 12.34 17.06 -10.16
C ALA A 201 13.11 16.90 -11.48
N ALA A 202 13.76 15.75 -11.69
CA ALA A 202 14.47 15.43 -12.91
C ALA A 202 13.52 15.39 -14.12
N LEU A 203 12.40 14.66 -14.02
CA LEU A 203 11.39 14.59 -15.07
C LEU A 203 10.78 15.96 -15.39
N ARG A 204 10.50 16.78 -14.36
CA ARG A 204 10.03 18.16 -14.53
C ARG A 204 11.05 19.09 -15.20
N SER A 205 12.33 18.75 -15.17
CA SER A 205 13.40 19.51 -15.83
C SER A 205 13.68 19.08 -17.25
N VAL A 206 13.04 17.99 -17.74
CA VAL A 206 13.21 17.58 -19.13
C VAL A 206 12.62 18.64 -20.04
N THR A 207 13.42 19.04 -21.02
CA THR A 207 13.05 20.07 -21.99
C THR A 207 12.97 19.49 -23.38
N TYR A 208 12.10 20.07 -24.19
CA TYR A 208 11.98 19.83 -25.61
C TYR A 208 12.41 21.07 -26.40
N ARG A 209 12.99 20.83 -27.57
CA ARG A 209 13.25 21.85 -28.58
C ARG A 209 13.06 21.27 -29.99
N ASN A 210 12.48 22.07 -30.88
CA ASN A 210 12.56 21.84 -32.32
C ASN A 210 13.63 22.76 -32.92
N GLY A 211 14.57 22.19 -33.67
CA GLY A 211 15.69 22.89 -34.30
C GLY A 211 15.39 23.47 -35.68
N SER A 212 14.20 23.24 -36.23
CA SER A 212 13.79 23.74 -37.54
C SER A 212 13.21 25.14 -37.47
N GLU A 213 13.48 25.93 -38.51
CA GLU A 213 12.87 27.24 -38.79
C GLU A 213 11.74 27.12 -39.84
N ASP A 214 11.31 25.88 -40.12
CA ASP A 214 10.10 25.53 -40.89
C ASP A 214 9.68 24.09 -40.51
N PRO A 215 9.11 23.87 -39.30
CA PRO A 215 8.85 22.54 -38.75
C PRO A 215 7.74 21.81 -39.53
N THR A 216 7.92 20.50 -39.76
CA THR A 216 7.01 19.67 -40.57
C THR A 216 6.25 18.60 -39.81
#